data_AF-A0A517SQX5-F1
#
_entry.id   AF-A0A517SQX5-F1
#
_cell.length_a   1.000
_cell.length_b   1.000
_cell.length_c   1.000
_cell.angle_alpha   90.00
_cell.angle_beta   90.00
_cell.angle_gamma   90.00
#
_symmetry.space_group_name_H-M   'P 1'
#
loop_
_entity.id
_entity.type
_entity.pdbx_description
1 polymer ?
#
loop_
_entity_poly.entity_id
_entity_poly.type
_entity_poly.pdbx_seq_one_letter_code
_entity_poly.pdbx_strand_id
1 'polypeptide(L)'
;MLDAANMQRLVDMQHRSYRLLKWVSQAVTSQFIRFDTAHQYTTLPEATEPWMVEHYSNLPVNARPDRQDLKAFSHFFSTYLSNSFDLVAKPGKQRYSPGAHCFCPMCSWFVEAPHLKTKKVDSRAKRRAQTMRVNVMAGLAVERHRSVPDSVLEGLLKQRSTFVDASLAAYGVDLMERELGIVNGPAVLALWRGFAWNELGSPNPRFQLSAAAIMDAQSRLLESVVNGAPS
;
A
#
# COMPACT_ATOMS: atom_id res chain seq x y z
N MET A 1 -0.33 11.82 -14.93
CA MET A 1 -0.45 10.37 -14.69
C MET A 1 -1.44 10.11 -13.57
N LEU A 2 -1.14 10.60 -12.37
CA LEU A 2 -2.03 10.58 -11.22
C LEU A 2 -2.94 11.82 -11.25
N ASP A 3 -4.21 11.64 -10.91
CA ASP A 3 -5.21 12.71 -10.76
C ASP A 3 -5.52 12.93 -9.26
N ALA A 4 -5.66 14.19 -8.85
CA ALA A 4 -5.82 14.54 -7.44
C ALA A 4 -7.16 14.06 -6.86
N ALA A 5 -8.25 14.20 -7.61
CA ALA A 5 -9.58 13.78 -7.14
C ALA A 5 -9.66 12.26 -7.00
N ASN A 6 -9.14 11.52 -7.99
CA ASN A 6 -9.06 10.07 -7.90
C ASN A 6 -8.14 9.62 -6.76
N MET A 7 -6.99 10.28 -6.57
CA MET A 7 -6.06 9.91 -5.50
C MET A 7 -6.65 10.11 -4.10
N GLN A 8 -7.47 11.16 -3.91
CA GLN A 8 -8.17 11.37 -2.64
C GLN A 8 -9.11 10.20 -2.32
N ARG A 9 -9.88 9.72 -3.31
CA ARG A 9 -10.74 8.53 -3.16
C ARG A 9 -9.92 7.27 -2.87
N LEU A 10 -8.82 7.04 -3.59
CA LEU A 10 -7.97 5.86 -3.42
C LEU A 10 -7.26 5.81 -2.06
N VAL A 11 -6.80 6.95 -1.54
CA VAL A 11 -6.21 7.03 -0.19
C VAL A 11 -7.27 6.79 0.89
N ASP A 12 -8.48 7.33 0.74
CA ASP A 12 -9.59 7.02 1.66
C ASP A 12 -9.96 5.53 1.62
N MET A 13 -10.07 4.95 0.43
CA MET A 13 -10.27 3.52 0.22
C MET A 13 -9.18 2.71 0.93
N GLN A 14 -7.91 3.09 0.76
CA GLN A 14 -6.79 2.44 1.44
C GLN A 14 -6.95 2.44 2.96
N HIS A 15 -7.25 3.60 3.55
CA HIS A 15 -7.44 3.74 4.99
C HIS A 15 -8.61 2.90 5.50
N ARG A 16 -9.76 2.95 4.84
CA ARG A 16 -10.96 2.19 5.22
C ARG A 16 -10.74 0.68 5.07
N SER A 17 -10.17 0.23 3.96
CA SER A 17 -9.88 -1.20 3.75
C SER A 17 -8.86 -1.72 4.77
N TYR A 18 -7.89 -0.90 5.16
CA TYR A 18 -6.96 -1.27 6.23
C TYR A 18 -7.65 -1.37 7.60
N ARG A 19 -8.57 -0.45 7.93
CA ARG A 19 -9.39 -0.55 9.16
C ARG A 19 -10.24 -1.81 9.14
N LEU A 20 -10.83 -2.15 7.99
CA LEU A 20 -11.59 -3.39 7.85
C LEU A 20 -10.71 -4.62 8.08
N LEU A 21 -9.47 -4.63 7.57
CA LEU A 21 -8.54 -5.74 7.76
C LEU A 21 -8.22 -5.95 9.25
N LYS A 22 -7.98 -4.86 9.99
CA LYS A 22 -7.79 -4.92 11.44
C LYS A 22 -9.04 -5.46 12.15
N TRP A 23 -10.22 -4.97 11.77
CA TRP A 23 -11.48 -5.45 12.32
C TRP A 23 -11.69 -6.94 12.07
N VAL A 24 -11.45 -7.45 10.85
CA VAL A 24 -11.55 -8.88 10.54
C VAL A 24 -10.59 -9.69 11.42
N SER A 25 -9.34 -9.24 11.58
CA SER A 25 -8.40 -9.92 12.48
C SER A 25 -8.87 -9.94 13.94
N GLN A 26 -9.52 -8.87 14.42
CA GLN A 26 -10.08 -8.79 15.76
C GLN A 26 -11.30 -9.71 15.91
N ALA A 27 -12.18 -9.72 14.93
CA ALA A 27 -13.36 -10.58 14.89
C ALA A 27 -12.98 -12.07 14.89
N VAL A 28 -11.88 -12.45 14.24
CA VAL A 28 -11.31 -13.80 14.35
C VAL A 28 -10.80 -14.09 15.77
N THR A 29 -10.11 -13.12 16.37
CA THR A 29 -9.59 -13.24 17.75
C THR A 29 -10.72 -13.43 18.77
N SER A 30 -11.82 -12.69 18.62
CA SER A 30 -12.99 -12.76 19.48
C SER A 30 -13.96 -13.89 19.11
N GLN A 31 -13.58 -14.77 18.17
CA GLN A 31 -14.40 -15.88 17.65
C GLN A 31 -15.76 -15.45 17.04
N PHE A 32 -15.90 -14.17 16.68
CA PHE A 32 -17.07 -13.67 15.96
C PHE A 32 -17.09 -14.16 14.50
N ILE A 33 -15.91 -14.31 13.89
CA ILE A 33 -15.72 -14.90 12.55
C ILE A 33 -14.80 -16.11 12.68
N ARG A 34 -15.14 -17.23 12.04
CA ARG A 34 -14.23 -18.38 11.95
C ARG A 34 -13.01 -18.05 11.10
N PHE A 35 -11.83 -18.52 11.49
CA PHE A 35 -10.58 -18.26 10.75
C PHE A 35 -10.68 -18.68 9.27
N ASP A 36 -11.21 -19.87 8.98
CA ASP A 36 -11.32 -20.38 7.61
C ASP A 36 -12.23 -19.49 6.75
N THR A 37 -13.33 -19.02 7.33
CA THR A 37 -14.26 -18.07 6.72
C THR A 37 -13.57 -16.75 6.41
N ALA A 38 -12.83 -16.20 7.37
CA ALA A 38 -12.05 -14.99 7.16
C ALA A 38 -11.02 -15.20 6.04
N HIS A 39 -10.26 -16.31 6.05
CA HIS A 39 -9.28 -16.61 5.01
C HIS A 39 -9.92 -16.70 3.62
N GLN A 40 -10.98 -17.49 3.47
CA GLN A 40 -11.64 -17.73 2.17
C GLN A 40 -12.14 -16.42 1.52
N TYR A 41 -12.82 -15.57 2.29
CA TYR A 41 -13.40 -14.33 1.76
C TYR A 41 -12.41 -13.18 1.61
N THR A 42 -11.24 -13.24 2.26
CA THR A 42 -10.24 -12.17 2.21
C THR A 42 -9.16 -12.42 1.15
N THR A 43 -8.98 -13.65 0.67
CA THR A 43 -7.95 -13.99 -0.33
C THR A 43 -8.44 -14.00 -1.78
N LEU A 44 -9.76 -14.09 -2.01
CA LEU A 44 -10.35 -14.21 -3.35
C LEU A 44 -11.24 -13.00 -3.64
N PRO A 45 -10.89 -12.11 -4.59
CA PRO A 45 -11.70 -10.93 -4.93
C PRO A 45 -13.17 -11.29 -5.23
N GLU A 46 -13.38 -12.39 -5.96
CA GLU A 46 -14.69 -12.92 -6.36
C GLU A 46 -15.56 -13.37 -5.17
N ALA A 47 -14.93 -13.76 -4.06
CA ALA A 47 -15.63 -14.11 -2.83
C ALA A 47 -15.78 -12.90 -1.90
N THR A 48 -14.86 -11.94 -1.96
CA THR A 48 -14.87 -10.73 -1.14
C THR A 48 -16.10 -9.87 -1.41
N GLU A 49 -16.43 -9.62 -2.68
CA GLU A 49 -17.54 -8.71 -3.04
C GLU A 49 -18.91 -9.24 -2.55
N PRO A 50 -19.33 -10.48 -2.84
CA PRO A 50 -20.59 -11.02 -2.31
C PRO A 50 -20.66 -10.98 -0.78
N TRP A 51 -19.57 -11.31 -0.09
CA TRP A 51 -19.50 -11.25 1.37
C TRP A 51 -19.71 -9.83 1.90
N MET A 52 -19.08 -8.83 1.28
CA MET A 52 -19.28 -7.43 1.67
C MET A 52 -20.68 -6.92 1.36
N VAL A 53 -21.30 -7.37 0.26
CA VAL A 53 -22.70 -7.04 -0.07
C VAL A 53 -23.63 -7.57 1.00
N GLU A 54 -23.52 -8.87 1.32
CA GLU A 54 -24.36 -9.56 2.29
C GLU A 54 -24.24 -8.95 3.69
N HIS A 55 -23.01 -8.62 4.11
CA HIS A 55 -22.74 -8.14 5.46
C HIS A 55 -22.51 -6.63 5.53
N TYR A 56 -22.89 -5.85 4.52
CA TYR A 56 -22.59 -4.42 4.44
C TYR A 56 -23.01 -3.64 5.69
N SER A 57 -24.21 -3.93 6.22
CA SER A 57 -24.74 -3.29 7.42
C SER A 57 -23.99 -3.66 8.70
N ASN A 58 -23.26 -4.78 8.70
CA ASN A 58 -22.43 -5.26 9.81
C ASN A 58 -21.00 -4.71 9.74
N LEU A 59 -20.58 -4.13 8.61
CA LEU A 59 -19.25 -3.52 8.49
C LEU A 59 -19.15 -2.30 9.41
N PRO A 60 -18.00 -2.10 10.11
CA PRO A 60 -17.79 -0.90 10.92
C PRO A 60 -17.96 0.38 10.11
N VAL A 61 -18.66 1.37 10.66
CA VAL A 61 -18.97 2.64 9.95
C VAL A 61 -17.72 3.33 9.42
N ASN A 62 -16.62 3.30 10.17
CA ASN A 62 -15.35 3.91 9.81
C ASN A 62 -14.50 3.10 8.80
N ALA A 63 -14.96 1.91 8.41
CA ALA A 63 -14.31 0.99 7.47
C ALA A 63 -15.24 0.61 6.30
N ARG A 64 -16.49 1.05 6.32
CA ARG A 64 -17.51 0.81 5.30
C ARG A 64 -17.28 1.77 4.11
N PRO A 65 -17.18 1.27 2.86
CA PRO A 65 -17.10 2.13 1.68
C PRO A 65 -18.49 2.69 1.32
N ASP A 66 -18.54 3.63 0.38
CA ASP A 66 -19.79 3.98 -0.29
C ASP A 66 -20.30 2.81 -1.13
N ARG A 67 -21.63 2.71 -1.28
CA ARG A 67 -22.26 1.60 -2.04
C ARG A 67 -21.77 1.51 -3.48
N GLN A 68 -21.52 2.65 -4.11
CA GLN A 68 -21.02 2.73 -5.48
C GLN A 68 -19.58 2.22 -5.63
N ASP A 69 -18.77 2.32 -4.56
CA ASP A 69 -17.37 1.91 -4.55
C ASP A 69 -17.18 0.46 -4.06
N LEU A 70 -18.26 -0.28 -3.77
CA LEU A 70 -18.16 -1.58 -3.10
C LEU A 70 -17.33 -2.59 -3.88
N LYS A 71 -17.46 -2.63 -5.21
CA LYS A 71 -16.67 -3.51 -6.08
C LYS A 71 -15.19 -3.16 -6.03
N ALA A 72 -14.86 -1.89 -6.28
CA ALA A 72 -13.50 -1.37 -6.22
C ALA A 72 -12.86 -1.59 -4.84
N PHE A 73 -13.63 -1.34 -3.77
CA PHE A 73 -13.21 -1.57 -2.40
C PHE A 73 -12.97 -3.06 -2.10
N SER A 74 -13.79 -3.96 -2.64
CA SER A 74 -13.63 -5.41 -2.48
C SER A 74 -12.35 -5.92 -3.15
N HIS A 75 -12.08 -5.47 -4.38
CA HIS A 75 -10.80 -5.70 -5.05
C HIS A 75 -9.64 -5.18 -4.20
N PHE A 76 -9.72 -3.92 -3.80
CA PHE A 76 -8.69 -3.26 -3.02
C PHE A 76 -8.40 -3.98 -1.70
N PHE A 77 -9.45 -4.41 -1.00
CA PHE A 77 -9.36 -5.15 0.25
C PHE A 77 -8.71 -6.53 0.07
N SER A 78 -9.15 -7.29 -0.93
CA SER A 78 -8.62 -8.63 -1.21
C SER A 78 -7.11 -8.63 -1.48
N THR A 79 -6.58 -7.54 -2.03
CA THR A 79 -5.14 -7.42 -2.30
C THR A 79 -4.29 -7.36 -1.04
N TYR A 80 -4.82 -7.07 0.16
CA TYR A 80 -4.00 -6.93 1.38
C TYR A 80 -3.27 -8.23 1.76
N LEU A 81 -3.94 -9.37 1.65
CA LEU A 81 -3.33 -10.66 1.98
C LEU A 81 -2.37 -11.17 0.91
N SER A 82 -2.48 -10.65 -0.32
CA SER A 82 -1.56 -10.97 -1.40
C SER A 82 -0.33 -10.04 -1.41
N ASN A 83 -0.54 -8.75 -1.09
CA ASN A 83 0.50 -7.73 -1.11
C ASN A 83 1.29 -7.67 0.20
N SER A 84 0.62 -7.64 1.34
CA SER A 84 1.19 -7.06 2.56
C SER A 84 1.18 -7.96 3.78
N PHE A 85 0.19 -8.83 3.93
CA PHE A 85 0.01 -9.61 5.16
C PHE A 85 -0.22 -11.10 4.88
N ASP A 86 0.19 -11.94 5.81
CA ASP A 86 -0.25 -13.32 5.93
C ASP A 86 -1.26 -13.39 7.07
N LEU A 87 -2.38 -14.08 6.86
CA LEU A 87 -3.34 -14.41 7.90
C LEU A 87 -2.90 -15.73 8.57
N VAL A 88 -2.60 -15.70 9.87
CA VAL A 88 -1.98 -16.81 10.61
C VAL A 88 -2.91 -17.25 11.75
N ALA A 89 -3.37 -18.50 11.72
CA ALA A 89 -4.33 -19.02 12.70
C ALA A 89 -3.78 -19.02 14.14
N LYS A 90 -2.49 -19.34 14.30
CA LYS A 90 -1.80 -19.35 15.59
C LYS A 90 -0.53 -18.50 15.47
N PRO A 91 -0.63 -17.17 15.66
CA PRO A 91 0.48 -16.25 15.39
C PRO A 91 1.66 -16.39 16.36
N GLY A 92 1.53 -17.22 17.40
CA GLY A 92 2.56 -17.42 18.43
C GLY A 92 2.82 -16.16 19.25
N LYS A 93 3.95 -16.12 19.95
CA LYS A 93 4.41 -14.90 20.64
C LYS A 93 4.98 -13.94 19.61
N GLN A 94 4.23 -12.90 19.27
CA GLN A 94 4.76 -11.78 18.50
C GLN A 94 5.64 -10.92 19.43
N ARG A 95 6.86 -10.56 18.98
CA ARG A 95 7.77 -9.72 19.78
C ARG A 95 7.14 -8.33 19.93
N TYR A 96 6.67 -8.03 21.14
CA TYR A 96 6.49 -6.66 21.59
C TYR A 96 7.89 -6.07 21.74
N SER A 97 8.25 -5.08 20.93
CA SER A 97 9.51 -4.34 21.06
C SER A 97 9.18 -2.97 21.67
N PRO A 98 9.28 -2.80 22.99
CA PRO A 98 9.13 -1.48 23.60
C PRO A 98 10.25 -0.58 23.07
N GLY A 99 9.90 0.49 22.36
CA GLY A 99 10.86 1.43 21.77
C GLY A 99 11.12 1.31 20.27
N ALA A 100 10.62 0.27 19.58
CA ALA A 100 10.65 0.16 18.11
C ALA A 100 9.24 0.25 17.51
N HIS A 101 8.44 1.16 18.04
CA HIS A 101 7.05 1.35 17.63
C HIS A 101 7.02 1.90 16.21
N CYS A 102 6.72 1.02 15.27
CA CYS A 102 6.03 1.48 14.08
C CYS A 102 4.60 1.84 14.49
N PHE A 103 4.22 3.11 14.42
CA PHE A 103 2.82 3.54 14.48
C PHE A 103 2.19 3.63 13.08
N CYS A 104 2.90 3.20 12.03
CA CYS A 104 2.32 3.19 10.70
C CYS A 104 1.40 1.97 10.53
N PRO A 105 0.26 2.13 9.84
CA PRO A 105 -0.68 1.05 9.51
C PRO A 105 0.01 -0.23 9.02
N MET A 106 1.06 -0.13 8.22
CA MET A 106 1.58 -1.31 7.51
C MET A 106 2.62 -2.14 8.28
N CYS A 107 3.24 -1.60 9.33
CA CYS A 107 4.46 -2.18 9.91
C CYS A 107 4.48 -2.24 11.45
N SER A 108 3.42 -1.82 12.15
CA SER A 108 3.25 -2.10 13.59
C SER A 108 3.16 -3.61 13.81
N TRP A 109 3.94 -4.15 14.75
CA TRP A 109 3.69 -5.49 15.27
C TRP A 109 2.32 -5.44 15.96
N PHE A 110 1.33 -6.09 15.35
CA PHE A 110 -0.08 -5.87 15.59
C PHE A 110 -0.53 -6.43 16.94
N VAL A 111 -0.31 -5.67 18.00
CA VAL A 111 -0.96 -5.95 19.31
C VAL A 111 -2.49 -5.99 19.14
N GLU A 112 -3.03 -5.18 18.23
CA GLU A 112 -4.48 -5.08 17.94
C GLU A 112 -5.00 -6.04 16.85
N ALA A 113 -4.14 -6.79 16.15
CA ALA A 113 -4.55 -7.69 15.06
C ALA A 113 -3.62 -8.92 15.02
N PRO A 114 -3.69 -9.80 16.03
CA PRO A 114 -2.68 -10.82 16.28
C PRO A 114 -2.56 -11.83 15.12
N HIS A 115 -3.64 -12.06 14.36
CA HIS A 115 -3.63 -12.99 13.24
C HIS A 115 -2.99 -12.43 11.98
N LEU A 116 -2.56 -11.17 11.94
CA LEU A 116 -1.86 -10.58 10.80
C LEU A 116 -0.36 -10.59 11.03
N LYS A 117 0.37 -11.07 10.01
CA LYS A 117 1.83 -10.99 9.95
C LYS A 117 2.25 -10.28 8.68
N THR A 118 3.01 -9.20 8.79
CA THR A 118 3.56 -8.52 7.60
C THR A 118 4.46 -9.48 6.82
N LYS A 119 4.27 -9.54 5.50
CA LYS A 119 5.10 -10.36 4.62
C LYS A 119 6.56 -9.92 4.65
N LYS A 120 7.46 -10.88 4.44
CA LYS A 120 8.90 -10.59 4.34
C LYS A 120 9.19 -9.90 3.01
N VAL A 121 9.92 -8.79 3.08
CA VAL A 121 10.46 -8.11 1.89
C VAL A 121 11.81 -8.74 1.54
N ASP A 122 11.82 -9.59 0.52
CA ASP A 122 13.03 -10.23 0.00
C ASP A 122 13.71 -9.42 -1.12
N SER A 123 14.78 -9.95 -1.71
CA SER A 123 15.51 -9.30 -2.80
C SER A 123 14.69 -9.20 -4.10
N ARG A 124 13.73 -10.10 -4.34
CA ARG A 124 12.84 -10.07 -5.51
C ARG A 124 11.83 -8.93 -5.36
N ALA A 125 11.22 -8.79 -4.19
CA ALA A 125 10.31 -7.70 -3.85
C ALA A 125 10.99 -6.33 -3.95
N LYS A 126 12.22 -6.20 -3.47
CA LYS A 126 13.02 -4.97 -3.62
C LYS A 126 13.29 -4.62 -5.07
N ARG A 127 13.67 -5.60 -5.91
CA ARG A 127 13.87 -5.39 -7.35
C ARG A 127 12.58 -4.98 -8.05
N ARG A 128 11.46 -5.63 -7.76
CA ARG A 128 10.15 -5.22 -8.32
C ARG A 128 9.78 -3.80 -7.91
N ALA A 129 9.95 -3.43 -6.64
CA ALA A 129 9.72 -2.06 -6.18
C ALA A 129 10.64 -1.04 -6.88
N GLN A 130 11.90 -1.41 -7.18
CA GLN A 130 12.79 -0.58 -7.99
C GLN A 130 12.23 -0.38 -9.40
N THR A 131 11.80 -1.45 -10.08
CA THR A 131 11.16 -1.37 -11.39
C THR A 131 9.91 -0.48 -11.36
N MET A 132 9.06 -0.60 -10.33
CA MET A 132 7.87 0.24 -10.19
C MET A 132 8.23 1.74 -10.09
N ARG A 133 9.30 2.09 -9.36
CA ARG A 133 9.80 3.48 -9.28
C ARG A 133 10.28 3.98 -10.65
N VAL A 134 11.10 3.19 -11.34
CA VAL A 134 11.63 3.53 -12.66
C VAL A 134 10.49 3.71 -13.66
N ASN A 135 9.52 2.78 -13.69
CA ASN A 135 8.35 2.86 -14.57
C ASN A 135 7.54 4.13 -14.34
N VAL A 136 7.33 4.54 -13.08
CA VAL A 136 6.64 5.79 -12.77
C VAL A 136 7.41 7.01 -13.28
N MET A 137 8.73 7.05 -13.08
CA MET A 137 9.55 8.15 -13.58
C MET A 137 9.59 8.21 -15.10
N ALA A 138 9.67 7.05 -15.77
CA ALA A 138 9.60 6.93 -17.21
C ALA A 138 8.24 7.39 -17.75
N GLY A 139 7.13 6.99 -17.10
CA GLY A 139 5.79 7.47 -17.44
C GLY A 139 5.67 8.98 -17.35
N LEU A 140 6.21 9.59 -16.28
CA LEU A 140 6.24 11.05 -16.12
C LEU A 140 7.10 11.75 -17.19
N ALA A 141 8.20 11.15 -17.61
CA ALA A 141 9.00 11.68 -18.73
C ALA A 141 8.21 11.69 -20.04
N VAL A 142 7.48 10.60 -20.32
CA VAL A 142 6.65 10.44 -21.52
C VAL A 142 5.53 11.48 -21.56
N GLU A 143 4.92 11.83 -20.42
CA GLU A 143 3.92 12.90 -20.32
C GLU A 143 4.46 14.29 -20.72
N ARG A 144 5.79 14.45 -20.72
CA ARG A 144 6.49 15.66 -21.18
C ARG A 144 7.14 15.47 -22.55
N HIS A 145 6.75 14.43 -23.28
CA HIS A 145 7.30 14.08 -24.59
C HIS A 145 8.82 13.85 -24.57
N ARG A 146 9.35 13.33 -23.45
CA ARG A 146 10.76 12.95 -23.31
C ARG A 146 10.89 11.44 -23.15
N SER A 147 11.95 10.90 -23.74
CA SER A 147 12.41 9.53 -23.50
C SER A 147 13.69 9.61 -22.68
N VAL A 148 13.69 9.02 -21.49
CA VAL A 148 14.84 9.02 -20.58
C VAL A 148 15.25 7.56 -20.36
N PRO A 149 16.51 7.18 -20.65
CA PRO A 149 16.96 5.81 -20.44
C PRO A 149 16.84 5.39 -18.97
N ASP A 150 16.45 4.14 -18.72
CA ASP A 150 16.31 3.58 -17.37
C ASP A 150 17.58 3.77 -16.52
N SER A 151 18.77 3.68 -17.12
CA SER A 151 20.03 3.90 -16.42
C SER A 151 20.19 5.31 -15.84
N VAL A 152 19.62 6.33 -16.48
CA VAL A 152 19.60 7.71 -15.98
C VAL A 152 18.60 7.81 -14.82
N LEU A 153 17.42 7.21 -14.96
CA LEU A 153 16.38 7.19 -13.91
C LEU A 153 16.88 6.45 -12.66
N GLU A 154 17.56 5.32 -12.83
CA GLU A 154 18.24 4.59 -11.76
C GLU A 154 19.33 5.43 -11.08
N GLY A 155 20.06 6.24 -11.87
CA GLY A 155 21.02 7.22 -11.36
C GLY A 155 20.36 8.26 -10.45
N LEU A 156 19.23 8.82 -10.88
CA LEU A 156 18.46 9.80 -10.09
C LEU A 156 17.93 9.19 -8.77
N LEU A 157 17.54 7.91 -8.78
CA LEU A 157 17.08 7.20 -7.57
C LEU A 157 18.15 7.01 -6.50
N LYS A 158 19.44 7.32 -6.77
CA LYS A 158 20.49 7.38 -5.74
C LYS A 158 20.32 8.59 -4.82
N GLN A 159 19.62 9.63 -5.26
CA GLN A 159 19.31 10.80 -4.43
C GLN A 159 18.14 10.48 -3.50
N ARG A 160 18.31 10.74 -2.20
CA ARG A 160 17.32 10.37 -1.18
C ARG A 160 15.94 11.00 -1.43
N SER A 161 15.91 12.29 -1.77
CA SER A 161 14.66 13.01 -2.08
C SER A 161 13.92 12.36 -3.24
N THR A 162 14.61 12.14 -4.36
CA THR A 162 14.05 11.48 -5.56
C THR A 162 13.56 10.08 -5.24
N PHE A 163 14.30 9.31 -4.43
CA PHE A 163 13.88 7.99 -3.99
C PHE A 163 12.60 8.00 -3.15
N VAL A 164 12.44 8.96 -2.23
CA VAL A 164 11.20 9.15 -1.45
C VAL A 164 10.04 9.42 -2.40
N ASP A 165 10.21 10.43 -3.26
CA ASP A 165 9.14 10.88 -4.12
C ASP A 165 8.73 9.78 -5.12
N ALA A 166 9.70 9.08 -5.72
CA ALA A 166 9.45 7.95 -6.61
C ALA A 166 8.75 6.80 -5.88
N SER A 167 9.08 6.56 -4.60
CA SER A 167 8.39 5.55 -3.80
C SER A 167 6.92 5.92 -3.55
N LEU A 168 6.64 7.21 -3.27
CA LEU A 168 5.27 7.71 -3.07
C LEU A 168 4.46 7.65 -4.36
N ALA A 169 5.01 8.14 -5.47
CA ALA A 169 4.32 8.13 -6.75
C ALA A 169 4.07 6.70 -7.27
N ALA A 170 5.05 5.79 -7.14
CA ALA A 170 4.87 4.37 -7.45
C ALA A 170 3.83 3.70 -6.54
N TYR A 171 3.75 4.09 -5.27
CA TYR A 171 2.69 3.63 -4.39
C TYR A 171 1.33 4.17 -4.83
N GLY A 172 1.24 5.41 -5.31
CA GLY A 172 0.02 5.97 -5.90
C GLY A 172 -0.48 5.18 -7.11
N VAL A 173 0.43 4.76 -8.01
CA VAL A 173 0.07 3.86 -9.13
C VAL A 173 -0.39 2.49 -8.63
N ASP A 174 0.28 1.92 -7.61
CA ASP A 174 -0.19 0.67 -6.98
C ASP A 174 -1.60 0.81 -6.39
N LEU A 175 -1.96 1.96 -5.83
CA LEU A 175 -3.34 2.19 -5.35
C LEU A 175 -4.37 2.10 -6.49
N MET A 176 -4.06 2.67 -7.67
CA MET A 176 -4.92 2.56 -8.86
C MET A 176 -5.04 1.11 -9.33
N GLU A 177 -3.93 0.38 -9.35
CA GLU A 177 -3.90 -1.03 -9.73
C GLU A 177 -4.72 -1.91 -8.78
N ARG A 178 -4.65 -1.65 -7.47
CA ARG A 178 -5.41 -2.39 -6.45
C ARG A 178 -6.91 -2.17 -6.54
N GLU A 179 -7.35 -1.01 -7.02
CA GLU A 179 -8.76 -0.77 -7.34
C GLU A 179 -9.29 -1.77 -8.39
N LEU A 180 -8.42 -2.16 -9.32
CA LEU A 180 -8.68 -3.14 -10.36
C LEU A 180 -8.39 -4.59 -9.91
N GLY A 181 -8.02 -4.79 -8.64
CA GLY A 181 -7.68 -6.11 -8.09
C GLY A 181 -6.28 -6.60 -8.45
N ILE A 182 -5.42 -5.74 -9.02
CA ILE A 182 -4.06 -6.10 -9.40
C ILE A 182 -3.16 -6.13 -8.16
N VAL A 183 -2.30 -7.16 -8.10
CA VAL A 183 -1.46 -7.49 -6.95
C VAL A 183 0.02 -7.34 -7.34
N ASN A 184 0.77 -6.57 -6.54
CA ASN A 184 2.22 -6.39 -6.69
C ASN A 184 3.06 -7.15 -5.65
N GLY A 185 2.41 -7.87 -4.75
CA GLY A 185 3.07 -8.66 -3.72
C GLY A 185 3.83 -7.79 -2.70
N PRO A 186 4.84 -8.36 -2.02
CA PRO A 186 5.62 -7.65 -1.00
C PRO A 186 6.42 -6.43 -1.50
N ALA A 187 6.44 -6.17 -2.81
CA ALA A 187 7.06 -4.97 -3.38
C ALA A 187 6.39 -3.69 -2.85
N VAL A 188 5.08 -3.73 -2.62
CA VAL A 188 4.31 -2.61 -2.05
C VAL A 188 4.83 -2.21 -0.66
N LEU A 189 5.25 -3.19 0.15
CA LEU A 189 5.87 -2.92 1.46
C LEU A 189 7.25 -2.24 1.29
N ALA A 190 8.00 -2.60 0.25
CA ALA A 190 9.28 -1.96 -0.05
C ALA A 190 9.10 -0.52 -0.55
N LEU A 191 8.03 -0.23 -1.29
CA LEU A 191 7.63 1.14 -1.64
C LEU A 191 7.25 1.94 -0.39
N TRP A 192 6.36 1.38 0.44
CA TRP A 192 5.91 1.99 1.69
C TRP A 192 7.07 2.40 2.60
N ARG A 193 8.02 1.48 2.81
CA ARG A 193 9.23 1.75 3.61
C ARG A 193 10.10 2.85 3.00
N GLY A 194 10.02 3.08 1.69
CA GLY A 194 10.82 4.12 1.04
C GLY A 194 10.45 5.55 1.45
N PHE A 195 9.19 5.79 1.82
CA PHE A 195 8.71 7.10 2.25
C PHE A 195 8.25 7.17 3.71
N ALA A 196 7.80 6.06 4.27
CA ALA A 196 7.28 6.02 5.63
C ALA A 196 8.35 5.70 6.69
N TRP A 197 9.61 5.45 6.31
CA TRP A 197 10.73 5.20 7.23
C TRP A 197 11.77 6.32 7.13
N ASN A 198 12.42 6.59 8.26
CA ASN A 198 13.56 7.50 8.38
C ASN A 198 14.88 6.81 7.98
N GLU A 199 15.95 7.59 7.94
CA GLU A 199 17.29 7.15 7.52
C GLU A 199 17.92 6.14 8.49
N LEU A 200 17.47 6.10 9.74
CA LEU A 200 17.90 5.14 10.75
C LEU A 200 17.23 3.76 10.58
N GLY A 201 16.45 3.57 9.52
CA GLY A 201 15.75 2.30 9.27
C GLY A 201 14.61 2.07 10.24
N SER A 202 14.00 3.14 10.77
CA SER A 202 12.83 3.06 11.63
C SER A 202 11.67 3.86 11.04
N PRO A 203 10.42 3.50 11.34
CA PRO A 203 9.24 4.23 10.86
C PRO A 203 9.24 5.70 11.27
N ASN A 204 8.77 6.58 10.39
CA ASN A 204 8.55 7.98 10.68
C ASN A 204 7.16 8.15 11.34
N PRO A 205 7.07 8.46 12.64
CA PRO A 205 5.78 8.58 13.34
C PRO A 205 4.96 9.80 12.89
N ARG A 206 5.58 10.77 12.21
CA ARG A 206 4.92 11.98 11.69
C ARG A 206 4.39 11.80 10.28
N PHE A 207 4.76 10.71 9.60
CA PHE A 207 4.30 10.48 8.24
C PHE A 207 2.84 10.01 8.24
N GLN A 208 2.01 10.70 7.47
CA GLN A 208 0.64 10.30 7.18
C GLN A 208 0.46 10.24 5.66
N LEU A 209 -0.11 9.14 5.18
CA LEU A 209 -0.43 9.02 3.77
C LEU A 209 -1.58 9.97 3.43
N SER A 210 -1.38 10.82 2.44
CA SER A 210 -2.42 11.72 1.90
C SER A 210 -2.30 11.80 0.38
N ALA A 211 -3.40 12.16 -0.28
CA ALA A 211 -3.36 12.43 -1.71
C ALA A 211 -2.41 13.58 -2.04
N ALA A 212 -2.42 14.65 -1.23
CA ALA A 212 -1.48 15.76 -1.36
C ALA A 212 -0.02 15.30 -1.36
N ALA A 213 0.38 14.42 -0.44
CA ALA A 213 1.76 13.91 -0.38
C ALA A 213 2.16 13.15 -1.66
N ILE A 214 1.25 12.38 -2.25
CA ILE A 214 1.48 11.66 -3.52
C ILE A 214 1.56 12.64 -4.70
N MET A 215 0.66 13.62 -4.75
CA MET A 215 0.63 14.62 -5.83
C MET A 215 1.86 15.54 -5.79
N ASP A 216 2.27 15.98 -4.60
CA ASP A 216 3.47 16.80 -4.41
C ASP A 216 4.73 16.01 -4.80
N ALA A 217 4.80 14.72 -4.46
CA ALA A 217 5.88 13.84 -4.89
C ALA A 217 5.91 13.69 -6.42
N GLN A 218 4.76 13.50 -7.07
CA GLN A 218 4.67 13.46 -8.53
C GLN A 218 5.21 14.75 -9.17
N SER A 219 4.82 15.91 -8.64
CA SER A 219 5.28 17.21 -9.15
C SER A 219 6.79 17.40 -9.02
N ARG A 220 7.37 17.08 -7.86
CA ARG A 220 8.83 17.16 -7.65
C ARG A 220 9.61 16.15 -8.50
N LEU A 221 9.08 14.96 -8.72
CA LEU A 221 9.68 13.98 -9.64
C LEU A 221 9.69 14.49 -11.07
N LEU A 222 8.60 15.11 -11.50
CA LEU A 222 8.48 15.64 -12.86
C LEU A 222 9.58 16.68 -13.11
N GLU A 223 9.79 17.60 -12.17
CA GLU A 223 10.89 18.57 -12.22
C GLU A 223 12.26 17.88 -12.23
N SER A 224 12.46 16.90 -11.37
CA SER A 224 13.73 16.16 -11.26
C SER A 224 14.07 15.38 -12.53
N VAL A 225 13.09 14.74 -13.15
CA VAL A 225 13.24 13.99 -14.40
C VAL A 225 13.51 14.93 -15.58
N VAL A 226 12.84 16.08 -15.64
CA VAL A 226 13.06 17.08 -16.69
C VAL A 226 14.45 17.73 -16.58
N ASN A 227 14.89 18.05 -15.37
CA ASN A 227 16.18 18.71 -15.13
C ASN A 227 17.37 17.74 -15.16
N GLY A 228 17.14 16.47 -14.82
CA GLY A 228 18.18 15.44 -14.76
C GLY A 228 18.41 14.68 -16.07
N ALA A 229 17.50 14.81 -17.05
CA ALA A 229 17.68 14.21 -18.36
C ALA A 229 18.70 15.03 -19.19
N PRO A 230 19.73 14.39 -19.80
CA PRO A 230 20.57 15.08 -20.76
C PRO A 230 19.70 15.60 -21.91
N SER A 231 19.90 16.87 -22.26
CA SER A 231 19.25 17.57 -23.38
C SER A 231 19.58 16.95 -24.72
#